data_AF-A0A937TPD0-F1
#
_entry.id   AF-A0A937TPD0-F1
#
_cell.length_a   1.000
_cell.length_b   1.000
_cell.length_c   1.000
_cell.angle_alpha   90.00
_cell.angle_beta   90.00
_cell.angle_gamma   90.00
#
_symmetry.space_group_name_H-M   'P 1'
#
loop_
_entity.id
_entity.type
_entity.pdbx_description
1 polymer ?
#
loop_
_entity_poly.entity_id
_entity_poly.type
_entity_poly.pdbx_seq_one_letter_code
_entity_poly.pdbx_strand_id
1 'polypeptide(L)' 'MNDLKRFLILNWYPDKKTDSDLAKALGVDDSLISKWLNGTVEIPLERKIQISKVLGIDSRIIFPEEDKKKV' A
#
# COMPACT_ATOMS: atom_id res chain seq x y z
N MET A 1 12.55 -1.93 3.28
CA MET A 1 11.13 -2.33 3.42
C MET A 1 10.33 -1.08 3.69
N ASN A 2 9.36 -0.76 2.84
CA ASN A 2 8.57 0.47 2.98
C ASN A 2 7.33 0.30 3.86
N ASP A 3 6.61 1.40 4.06
CA ASP A 3 5.48 1.47 4.99
C ASP A 3 4.32 0.59 4.55
N LEU A 4 4.01 0.54 3.24
CA LEU A 4 2.98 -0.37 2.72
C LEU A 4 3.33 -1.84 3.00
N LYS A 5 4.56 -2.27 2.69
CA LYS A 5 4.99 -3.66 2.92
C LYS A 5 4.97 -4.03 4.39
N ARG A 6 5.42 -3.12 5.28
CA ARG A 6 5.29 -3.29 6.74
C ARG A 6 3.83 -3.48 7.15
N PHE A 7 2.95 -2.62 6.63
CA PHE A 7 1.53 -2.67 6.95
C PHE A 7 0.88 -3.99 6.53
N LEU A 8 1.12 -4.44 5.30
CA LEU A 8 0.54 -5.69 4.77
C LEU A 8 1.01 -6.92 5.53
N ILE A 9 2.29 -6.96 5.94
CA ILE A 9 2.83 -8.07 6.75
C ILE A 9 2.06 -8.22 8.06
N LEU A 10 1.71 -7.10 8.69
CA LEU A 10 1.08 -7.11 10.01
C LEU A 10 -0.44 -7.30 9.94
N ASN A 11 -1.11 -6.83 8.89
CA ASN A 11 -2.57 -6.70 8.87
C ASN A 11 -3.26 -7.38 7.67
N TRP A 12 -2.53 -7.75 6.62
CA TRP A 12 -3.14 -8.27 5.38
C TRP A 12 -2.80 -9.74 5.13
N TYR A 13 -1.53 -10.12 5.26
CA TYR A 13 -1.10 -11.51 5.07
C TYR A 13 -1.65 -12.50 6.11
N PRO A 14 -1.85 -12.13 7.39
CA PRO A 14 -2.48 -13.02 8.36
C PRO A 14 -3.90 -13.48 7.98
N ASP A 15 -4.61 -12.67 7.18
CA ASP A 15 -5.95 -13.01 6.65
C ASP A 15 -5.90 -13.90 5.40
N LYS A 16 -4.74 -14.52 5.10
CA LYS A 16 -4.47 -15.33 3.89
C LYS A 16 -4.65 -14.57 2.57
N LYS A 17 -4.61 -13.24 2.60
CA LYS A 17 -4.63 -12.42 1.40
C LYS A 17 -3.22 -12.27 0.84
N THR A 18 -3.10 -12.21 -0.47
CA THR A 18 -1.83 -12.15 -1.20
C THR A 18 -1.61 -10.77 -1.84
N ASP A 19 -0.40 -10.55 -2.34
CA ASP A 19 -0.09 -9.36 -3.16
C ASP A 19 -0.97 -9.30 -4.42
N SER A 20 -1.26 -10.46 -5.03
CA SER A 20 -2.16 -10.55 -6.18
C SER A 20 -3.61 -10.21 -5.83
N ASP A 21 -4.06 -10.47 -4.61
CA ASP A 21 -5.40 -10.04 -4.17
C ASP A 21 -5.49 -8.53 -4.03
N LEU A 22 -4.42 -7.91 -3.53
CA LEU A 22 -4.31 -6.45 -3.48
C LEU A 22 -4.25 -5.85 -4.89
N ALA A 23 -3.49 -6.45 -5.80
CA ALA A 23 -3.41 -6.04 -7.20
C ALA A 23 -4.78 -6.08 -7.89
N LYS A 24 -5.52 -7.19 -7.71
CA LYS A 24 -6.88 -7.36 -8.21
C LYS A 24 -7.83 -6.31 -7.63
N ALA A 25 -7.79 -6.08 -6.32
CA ALA A 25 -8.63 -5.10 -5.65
C ALA A 25 -8.35 -3.66 -6.12
N LEU A 26 -7.11 -3.36 -6.53
CA LEU A 26 -6.70 -2.06 -7.04
C LEU A 26 -6.81 -1.93 -8.58
N GLY A 27 -7.11 -3.03 -9.27
CA GLY A 27 -7.12 -3.09 -10.74
C GLY A 27 -5.75 -2.74 -11.34
N VAL A 28 -4.67 -3.23 -10.74
CA VAL A 28 -3.29 -3.01 -11.21
C VAL A 28 -2.56 -4.33 -11.46
N ASP A 29 -1.43 -4.24 -12.15
CA ASP A 29 -0.56 -5.39 -12.40
C ASP A 29 0.23 -5.80 -11.15
N ASP A 30 0.43 -7.11 -10.95
CA ASP A 30 1.19 -7.67 -9.82
C ASP A 30 2.63 -7.13 -9.77
N SER A 31 3.24 -6.85 -10.94
CA SER A 31 4.58 -6.28 -11.01
C SER A 31 4.62 -4.85 -10.45
N LEU A 32 3.53 -4.10 -10.59
CA LEU A 32 3.42 -2.75 -10.03
C LEU A 32 3.34 -2.81 -8.50
N ILE A 33 2.56 -3.75 -7.94
CA ILE A 33 2.53 -3.99 -6.49
C ILE A 33 3.93 -4.35 -6.00
N SER A 34 4.63 -5.28 -6.65
CA SER A 34 5.99 -5.67 -6.25
C SER A 34 6.96 -4.47 -6.25
N LYS A 35 6.93 -3.63 -7.30
CA LYS A 35 7.74 -2.40 -7.37
C LYS A 35 7.39 -1.43 -6.25
N TRP A 36 6.10 -1.28 -5.94
CA TRP A 36 5.65 -0.48 -4.81
C TRP A 36 6.18 -1.06 -3.52
N LEU A 37 5.95 -2.32 -3.18
CA LEU A 37 6.36 -2.97 -1.92
C LEU A 37 7.88 -3.00 -1.69
N ASN A 38 8.66 -3.08 -2.76
CA ASN A 38 10.12 -3.03 -2.69
C ASN A 38 10.66 -1.59 -2.67
N GLY A 39 9.81 -0.58 -2.88
CA GLY A 39 10.19 0.84 -2.88
C GLY A 39 10.94 1.28 -4.14
N THR A 40 10.89 0.48 -5.21
CA THR A 40 11.51 0.80 -6.49
C THR A 40 10.74 1.88 -7.24
N VAL A 41 9.41 1.95 -7.03
CA VAL A 41 8.53 2.97 -7.58
C VAL A 41 7.76 3.62 -6.44
N GLU A 42 7.74 4.95 -6.42
CA GLU A 42 6.93 5.71 -5.48
C GLU A 42 5.44 5.55 -5.81
N ILE A 43 4.61 5.38 -4.77
CA ILE A 43 3.18 5.24 -4.92
C ILE A 43 2.56 6.65 -5.06
N PRO A 44 1.87 6.97 -6.18
CA PRO A 44 1.21 8.25 -6.33
C PRO A 44 0.13 8.48 -5.26
N LEU A 45 -0.13 9.73 -4.91
CA LEU A 45 -1.12 10.10 -3.89
C LEU A 45 -2.51 9.47 -4.16
N GLU A 46 -2.98 9.54 -5.41
CA GLU A 46 -4.26 8.94 -5.80
C GLU A 46 -4.29 7.42 -5.54
N ARG A 47 -3.16 6.73 -5.76
CA ARG A 47 -3.05 5.29 -5.48
C ARG A 47 -2.97 5.01 -3.98
N LYS A 48 -2.31 5.86 -3.19
CA LYS A 48 -2.33 5.76 -1.73
C LYS A 48 -3.75 5.87 -1.17
N ILE A 49 -4.57 6.76 -1.72
CA ILE A 49 -6.00 6.92 -1.36
C ILE A 49 -6.81 5.67 -1.79
N GLN A 50 -6.52 5.08 -2.95
CA GLN A 50 -7.19 3.84 -3.36
C GLN A 50 -6.82 2.66 -2.47
N ILE A 51 -5.53 2.53 -2.13
CA ILE A 51 -5.04 1.52 -1.19
C ILE A 51 -5.74 1.67 0.16
N SER A 52 -5.83 2.90 0.69
CA SER A 52 -6.50 3.17 1.96
C SER A 52 -7.98 2.75 1.94
N LYS A 53 -8.68 3.00 0.83
CA LYS A 53 -10.07 2.56 0.63
C LYS A 53 -10.21 1.04 0.57
N VAL A 54 -9.34 0.36 -0.18
CA VAL A 54 -9.35 -1.12 -0.30
C VAL A 54 -9.05 -1.79 1.04
N LEU A 55 -8.10 -1.23 1.79
CA LEU A 55 -7.72 -1.74 3.10
C LEU A 55 -8.71 -1.32 4.20
N GLY A 56 -9.61 -0.38 3.93
CA GLY A 56 -10.56 0.16 4.91
C GLY A 56 -9.88 0.95 6.05
N ILE A 57 -8.68 1.48 5.79
CA ILE A 57 -7.80 2.08 6.81
C ILE A 57 -7.33 3.43 6.32
N ASP A 58 -7.23 4.40 7.23
CA ASP A 58 -6.77 5.75 6.91
C ASP A 58 -5.36 5.74 6.29
N SER A 59 -5.16 6.48 5.20
CA SER A 59 -3.88 6.50 4.49
C SER A 59 -2.73 6.97 5.36
N ARG A 60 -2.96 7.79 6.39
CA ARG A 60 -1.92 8.26 7.33
C ARG A 60 -1.39 7.16 8.24
N ILE A 61 -2.20 6.12 8.48
CA ILE A 61 -1.78 4.94 9.24
C ILE A 61 -0.86 4.06 8.39
N ILE A 62 -1.13 3.97 7.09
CA ILE A 62 -0.37 3.15 6.14
C ILE A 62 0.89 3.90 5.66
N PHE A 63 0.82 5.22 5.51
CA PHE A 63 1.86 6.10 4.97
C PHE A 63 2.16 7.28 5.91
N PRO A 64 2.78 7.05 7.08
CA PRO A 64 2.92 8.05 8.15
C PRO A 64 3.93 9.18 7.83
N GLU A 65 4.88 8.96 6.93
CA GLU A 65 5.97 9.92 6.66
C GLU A 65 5.55 11.07 5.70
N GLU A 66 4.42 10.97 5.01
CA GLU A 66 4.02 11.98 4.01
C GLU A 66 3.31 13.21 4.60
N ASP A 67 2.82 13.13 5.84
CA ASP A 67 2.21 14.29 6.52
C ASP A 67 3.26 15.35 6.90
N LYS A 68 4.55 14.98 6.96
CA LYS A 68 5.65 15.86 7.38
C LYS A 68 6.07 16.92 6.34
N LYS A 69 5.49 16.93 5.13
CA LYS A 69 5.77 17.93 4.08
C LYS A 69 4.82 19.13 4.06
N LYS A 70 3.94 19.28 5.07
CA LYS A 70 3.15 20.49 5.29
C LYS A 70 3.63 21.23 6.55
N VAL A 71 4.87 21.73 6.53
CA VAL A 71 5.33 22.85 7.39
C VAL A 71 6.15 23.79 6.53
#